data_AF-A0A1H3K7H7-F1
#
_entry.id   AF-A0A1H3K7H7-F1
#
_cell.length_a   1.000
_cell.length_b   1.000
_cell.length_c   1.000
_cell.angle_alpha   90.00
_cell.angle_beta   90.00
_cell.angle_gamma   90.00
#
_symmetry.space_group_name_H-M   'P 1'
#
loop_
_entity.id
_entity.type
_entity.pdbx_description
1 polymer ?
#
loop_
_entity_poly.entity_id
_entity_poly.type
_entity_poly.pdbx_seq_one_letter_code
_entity_poly.pdbx_strand_id
1 'polypeptide(L)'
;MATKMTTKSFTKNSINLSRKEKFLIILLIVVVFFWLFNKFVLTAQSAKLDELKQERVSHEEDIMKVNSILGKEKHINEQWSKLNHDVNHITNKYFSDIEQPKILELLNGIIDDGALDIKSMQFFGPDYTSLGEVNTKYLGVSIPFEGTYEDLSKFLSQLGKSPKKLLTSNLSLSKMVDGNLTGQMDLSIYSYDKLMDEYVENAYKPEVRSVIKENPFKPFEGYTEETEDTYIGSGTNIYMATEKTTVLEDFEGEEIFFMPSSDSVTGKVSRFTSSKQGKYSLRIEYFISTENKEERAYILLDDKEIILKYPPSSIGIWAHSYGYSPVILGFRFQDQEGNKIDLELSRGVNWMGWEYIEASPPQDIKLYPLKLDRVYLELSSNKDDYGVMLFDNIEAFYPANEREAEGIKNSYLFYVVEYGDTFESISEKFYGSKSRYNAILKQNGLNKNSILEAGQILVIPK
;
A
#
# COMPACT_ATOMS: atom_id res chain seq x y z
N MET A 1 -10.23 -77.69 45.06
CA MET A 1 -11.44 -77.14 45.74
C MET A 1 -11.90 -75.94 44.95
N ALA A 2 -13.07 -76.03 44.31
CA ALA A 2 -13.61 -74.99 43.44
C ALA A 2 -14.57 -74.09 44.23
N THR A 3 -14.31 -72.79 44.25
CA THR A 3 -15.09 -71.76 44.94
C THR A 3 -16.31 -71.37 44.09
N LYS A 4 -17.51 -71.57 44.62
CA LYS A 4 -18.79 -71.28 43.94
C LYS A 4 -19.27 -69.86 44.28
N MET A 5 -19.42 -69.00 43.26
CA MET A 5 -20.12 -67.72 43.37
C MET A 5 -21.64 -67.95 43.46
N THR A 6 -22.31 -67.27 44.39
CA THR A 6 -23.78 -67.23 44.53
C THR A 6 -24.34 -65.90 44.03
N THR A 7 -25.22 -65.93 43.03
CA THR A 7 -26.05 -64.80 42.60
C THR A 7 -27.39 -64.82 43.35
N LYS A 8 -27.77 -63.69 43.98
CA LYS A 8 -29.09 -63.49 44.61
C LYS A 8 -30.12 -63.09 43.56
N SER A 9 -31.21 -63.86 43.47
CA SER A 9 -32.39 -63.60 42.64
C SER A 9 -33.29 -62.52 43.27
N PHE A 10 -33.65 -61.49 42.51
CA PHE A 10 -34.66 -60.49 42.88
C PHE A 10 -36.08 -61.03 42.67
N THR A 11 -36.86 -61.13 43.75
CA THR A 11 -38.29 -61.48 43.74
C THR A 11 -39.15 -60.34 43.21
N LYS A 12 -40.01 -60.65 42.21
CA LYS A 12 -40.92 -59.71 41.55
C LYS A 12 -42.25 -59.61 42.33
N ASN A 13 -42.42 -58.57 43.14
CA ASN A 13 -43.71 -58.25 43.77
C ASN A 13 -44.66 -57.65 42.72
N SER A 14 -45.75 -58.34 42.39
CA SER A 14 -46.81 -57.82 41.52
C SER A 14 -47.86 -57.05 42.32
N ILE A 15 -47.94 -55.74 42.10
CA ILE A 15 -48.94 -54.88 42.72
C ILE A 15 -50.29 -55.10 42.02
N ASN A 16 -51.32 -55.53 42.76
CA ASN A 16 -52.68 -55.70 42.24
C ASN A 16 -53.44 -54.37 42.29
N LEU A 17 -53.52 -53.66 41.16
CA LEU A 17 -54.19 -52.35 41.03
C LEU A 17 -55.61 -52.50 40.48
N SER A 18 -56.57 -51.75 41.04
CA SER A 18 -57.95 -51.64 40.58
C SER A 18 -58.05 -50.97 39.20
N ARG A 19 -59.14 -51.23 38.44
CA ARG A 19 -59.37 -50.59 37.13
C ARG A 19 -59.37 -49.05 37.21
N LYS A 20 -59.90 -48.48 38.30
CA LYS A 20 -59.91 -47.03 38.53
C LYS A 20 -58.51 -46.47 38.81
N GLU A 21 -57.67 -47.21 39.54
CA GLU A 21 -56.30 -46.81 39.86
C GLU A 21 -55.41 -46.86 38.62
N LYS A 22 -55.55 -47.88 37.77
CA LYS A 22 -54.86 -47.94 36.48
C LYS A 22 -55.22 -46.76 35.58
N PHE A 23 -56.50 -46.38 35.55
CA PHE A 23 -56.96 -45.21 34.80
C PHE A 23 -56.38 -43.90 35.36
N LEU A 24 -56.39 -43.72 36.68
CA LEU A 24 -55.79 -42.55 37.35
C LEU A 24 -54.28 -42.46 37.13
N ILE A 25 -53.56 -43.58 37.12
CA ILE A 25 -52.11 -43.61 36.83
C ILE A 25 -51.83 -43.21 35.38
N ILE A 26 -52.62 -43.69 34.42
CA ILE A 26 -52.47 -43.30 33.01
C ILE A 26 -52.76 -41.80 32.85
N LEU A 27 -53.81 -41.29 33.48
CA LEU A 27 -54.11 -39.86 33.48
C LEU A 27 -52.95 -39.04 34.06
N LEU A 28 -52.38 -39.47 35.19
CA LEU A 28 -51.23 -38.82 35.82
C LEU A 28 -50.01 -38.82 34.90
N ILE A 29 -49.71 -39.94 34.23
CA ILE A 29 -48.61 -40.03 33.27
C ILE A 29 -48.82 -39.06 32.10
N VAL A 30 -50.04 -38.95 31.58
CA VAL A 30 -50.36 -37.99 30.51
C VAL A 30 -50.18 -36.54 30.97
N VAL A 31 -50.62 -36.21 32.19
CA VAL A 31 -50.44 -34.87 32.76
C VAL A 31 -48.97 -34.55 32.99
N VAL A 32 -48.20 -35.51 33.53
CA VAL A 32 -46.75 -35.36 33.72
C VAL A 32 -46.04 -35.24 32.38
N PHE A 33 -46.42 -36.02 31.38
CA PHE A 33 -45.87 -35.92 30.02
C PHE A 33 -46.16 -34.55 29.40
N PHE A 34 -47.40 -34.05 29.52
CA PHE A 34 -47.76 -32.71 29.02
C PHE A 34 -47.00 -31.60 29.75
N TRP A 35 -46.81 -31.73 31.07
CA TRP A 35 -46.01 -30.79 31.84
C TRP A 35 -44.53 -30.82 31.44
N LEU A 36 -43.95 -32.02 31.24
CA LEU A 36 -42.58 -32.17 30.75
C LEU A 36 -42.42 -31.63 29.32
N PHE A 37 -43.36 -31.93 28.42
CA PHE A 37 -43.35 -31.42 27.05
C PHE A 37 -43.44 -29.89 27.02
N ASN A 38 -44.31 -29.30 27.84
CA ASN A 38 -44.38 -27.85 27.98
C ASN A 38 -43.06 -27.28 28.52
N LYS A 39 -42.53 -27.87 29.59
CA LYS A 39 -41.32 -27.39 30.29
C LYS A 39 -40.02 -27.56 29.51
N PHE A 40 -39.90 -28.56 28.64
CA PHE A 40 -38.65 -28.86 27.92
C PHE A 40 -38.68 -28.51 26.43
N VAL A 41 -39.86 -28.52 25.79
CA VAL A 41 -39.99 -28.27 24.36
C VAL A 41 -40.56 -26.88 24.09
N LEU A 42 -41.75 -26.57 24.63
CA LEU A 42 -42.44 -25.31 24.31
C LEU A 42 -41.73 -24.08 24.89
N THR A 43 -41.24 -24.16 26.13
CA THR A 43 -40.44 -23.09 26.74
C THR A 43 -39.13 -22.85 26.00
N ALA A 44 -38.42 -23.90 25.59
CA ALA A 44 -37.17 -23.79 24.84
C ALA A 44 -37.41 -23.18 23.45
N GLN A 45 -38.49 -23.58 22.77
CA GLN A 45 -38.87 -22.99 21.48
C GLN A 45 -39.32 -21.52 21.62
N SER A 46 -40.06 -21.17 22.68
CA SER A 46 -40.43 -19.77 22.93
C SER A 46 -39.22 -18.89 23.19
N ALA A 47 -38.25 -19.38 23.99
CA ALA A 47 -37.01 -18.65 24.25
C ALA A 47 -36.21 -18.43 22.96
N LYS A 48 -36.09 -19.46 22.11
CA LYS A 48 -35.40 -19.32 20.81
C LYS A 48 -36.14 -18.36 19.86
N LEU A 49 -37.47 -18.36 19.89
CA LEU A 49 -38.28 -17.42 19.09
C LEU A 49 -38.06 -15.97 19.52
N ASP A 50 -37.96 -15.72 20.83
CA ASP A 50 -37.73 -14.37 21.35
C ASP A 50 -36.30 -13.90 21.08
N GLU A 51 -35.31 -14.80 21.16
CA GLU A 51 -33.93 -14.56 20.71
C GLU A 51 -33.88 -14.16 19.23
N LEU A 52 -34.51 -14.92 18.34
CA LEU A 52 -34.55 -14.63 16.90
C LEU A 52 -35.28 -13.31 16.58
N LYS A 53 -36.32 -12.96 17.35
CA LYS A 53 -36.97 -11.65 17.22
C LYS A 53 -36.04 -10.51 17.62
N GLN A 54 -35.27 -10.69 18.69
CA GLN A 54 -34.32 -9.68 19.15
C GLN A 54 -33.17 -9.50 18.15
N GLU A 55 -32.67 -10.60 17.59
CA GLU A 55 -31.67 -10.58 16.52
C GLU A 55 -32.18 -9.83 15.28
N ARG A 56 -33.41 -10.10 14.84
CA ARG A 56 -34.05 -9.37 13.74
C ARG A 56 -34.10 -7.86 14.02
N VAL A 57 -34.49 -7.43 15.21
CA VAL A 57 -34.55 -6.00 15.57
C VAL A 57 -33.16 -5.38 15.48
N SER A 58 -32.12 -6.07 15.96
CA SER A 58 -30.74 -5.57 15.86
C SER A 58 -30.27 -5.39 14.41
N HIS A 59 -30.61 -6.32 13.53
CA HIS A 59 -30.30 -6.21 12.10
C HIS A 59 -31.07 -5.07 11.43
N GLU A 60 -32.33 -4.84 11.79
CA GLU A 60 -33.11 -3.69 11.30
C GLU A 60 -32.47 -2.35 11.74
N GLU A 61 -31.99 -2.26 12.98
CA GLU A 61 -31.24 -1.08 13.45
C GLU A 61 -29.93 -0.86 12.70
N ASP A 62 -29.19 -1.92 12.39
CA ASP A 62 -27.94 -1.81 11.66
C ASP A 62 -28.16 -1.38 10.20
N ILE A 63 -29.21 -1.89 9.55
CA ILE A 63 -29.63 -1.43 8.22
C ILE A 63 -29.99 0.07 8.26
N MET A 64 -30.69 0.53 9.30
CA MET A 64 -31.02 1.95 9.45
C MET A 64 -29.76 2.82 9.63
N LYS A 65 -28.77 2.37 10.41
CA LYS A 65 -27.48 3.07 10.57
C LYS A 65 -26.75 3.18 9.24
N VAL A 66 -26.64 2.08 8.48
CA VAL A 66 -25.98 2.06 7.17
C VAL A 66 -26.68 2.99 6.20
N ASN A 67 -28.01 2.94 6.09
CA ASN A 67 -28.78 3.82 5.22
C ASN A 67 -28.64 5.30 5.59
N SER A 68 -28.52 5.63 6.89
CA SER A 68 -28.26 7.00 7.34
C SER A 68 -26.87 7.49 6.92
N ILE A 69 -25.86 6.62 6.91
CA ILE A 69 -24.51 6.93 6.44
C ILE A 69 -24.52 7.13 4.92
N LEU A 70 -25.15 6.21 4.16
CA LEU A 70 -25.29 6.31 2.71
C LEU A 70 -26.05 7.56 2.28
N GLY A 71 -27.09 7.96 3.04
CA GLY A 71 -27.82 9.21 2.78
C GLY A 71 -26.98 10.49 2.89
N LYS A 72 -25.82 10.44 3.58
CA LYS A 72 -24.88 11.58 3.70
C LYS A 72 -23.86 11.63 2.56
N GLU A 73 -23.70 10.55 1.79
CA GLU A 73 -22.68 10.43 0.75
C GLU A 73 -22.74 11.58 -0.26
N LYS A 74 -23.95 11.87 -0.78
CA LYS A 74 -24.15 12.98 -1.71
C LYS A 74 -23.69 14.32 -1.14
N HIS A 75 -24.04 14.60 0.11
CA HIS A 75 -23.65 15.85 0.77
C HIS A 75 -22.14 15.92 1.00
N ILE A 76 -21.51 14.81 1.41
CA ILE A 76 -20.06 14.72 1.60
C ILE A 76 -19.34 14.98 0.26
N ASN A 77 -19.79 14.35 -0.83
CA ASN A 77 -19.22 14.54 -2.16
C ASN A 77 -19.36 15.98 -2.66
N GLU A 78 -20.51 16.62 -2.40
CA GLU A 78 -20.72 18.04 -2.72
C GLU A 78 -19.79 18.96 -1.92
N GLN A 79 -19.62 18.73 -0.61
CA GLN A 79 -18.71 19.51 0.23
C GLN A 79 -17.26 19.30 -0.17
N TRP A 80 -16.88 18.06 -0.47
CA TRP A 80 -15.53 17.72 -0.93
C TRP A 80 -15.21 18.40 -2.26
N SER A 81 -16.14 18.39 -3.21
CA SER A 81 -15.97 19.06 -4.50
C SER A 81 -15.78 20.59 -4.35
N LYS A 82 -16.58 21.23 -3.48
CA LYS A 82 -16.43 22.65 -3.16
C LYS A 82 -15.09 22.94 -2.51
N LEU A 83 -14.70 22.15 -1.52
CA LEU A 83 -13.43 22.33 -0.82
C LEU A 83 -12.24 22.15 -1.77
N ASN A 84 -12.27 21.14 -2.63
CA ASN A 84 -11.22 20.90 -3.61
C ASN A 84 -11.15 22.04 -4.65
N HIS A 85 -12.29 22.59 -5.04
CA HIS A 85 -12.34 23.79 -5.89
C HIS A 85 -11.69 25.00 -5.19
N ASP A 86 -12.02 25.23 -3.91
CA ASP A 86 -11.46 26.34 -3.13
C ASP A 86 -9.95 26.19 -2.94
N VAL A 87 -9.48 24.98 -2.63
CA VAL A 87 -8.04 24.66 -2.52
C VAL A 87 -7.34 24.99 -3.83
N ASN A 88 -7.82 24.47 -4.96
CA ASN A 88 -7.22 24.73 -6.27
C ASN A 88 -7.23 26.22 -6.63
N HIS A 89 -8.31 26.93 -6.31
CA HIS A 89 -8.40 28.37 -6.56
C HIS A 89 -7.41 29.18 -5.69
N ILE A 90 -7.13 28.74 -4.46
CA ILE A 90 -6.16 29.38 -3.58
C ILE A 90 -4.72 29.03 -4.02
N THR A 91 -4.41 27.76 -4.25
CA THR A 91 -3.06 27.28 -4.58
C THR A 91 -2.56 27.82 -5.92
N ASN A 92 -3.45 27.96 -6.90
CA ASN A 92 -3.09 28.55 -8.20
C ASN A 92 -2.55 29.99 -8.10
N LYS A 93 -2.89 30.74 -7.04
CA LYS A 93 -2.37 32.09 -6.80
C LYS A 93 -0.93 32.09 -6.27
N TYR A 94 -0.40 30.96 -5.83
CA TYR A 94 0.96 30.83 -5.32
C TYR A 94 1.81 29.96 -6.25
N PHE A 95 3.11 29.93 -6.03
CA PHE A 95 4.02 29.05 -6.77
C PHE A 95 3.95 27.64 -6.19
N SER A 96 3.95 26.62 -7.06
CA SER A 96 4.02 25.22 -6.61
C SER A 96 5.34 24.97 -5.89
N ASP A 97 6.45 25.27 -6.56
CA ASP A 97 7.80 25.28 -5.98
C ASP A 97 8.52 26.60 -6.28
N ILE A 98 9.55 26.90 -5.50
CA ILE A 98 10.40 28.08 -5.68
C ILE A 98 11.48 27.76 -6.72
N GLU A 99 11.19 28.12 -7.97
CA GLU A 99 12.16 28.05 -9.06
C GLU A 99 12.56 29.46 -9.50
N GLN A 100 13.78 29.88 -9.13
CA GLN A 100 14.30 31.21 -9.44
C GLN A 100 14.19 31.59 -10.93
N PRO A 101 14.45 30.70 -11.93
CA PRO A 101 14.31 31.05 -13.34
C PRO A 101 12.88 31.45 -13.73
N LYS A 102 11.86 30.75 -13.23
CA LYS A 102 10.44 31.04 -13.51
C LYS A 102 10.00 32.35 -12.87
N ILE A 103 10.50 32.64 -11.66
CA ILE A 103 10.23 33.88 -10.96
C ILE A 103 10.89 35.05 -11.70
N LEU A 104 12.13 34.87 -12.16
CA LEU A 104 12.84 35.86 -12.96
C LEU A 104 12.11 36.14 -14.29
N GLU A 105 11.65 35.10 -14.99
CA GLU A 105 10.85 35.25 -16.22
C GLU A 105 9.58 36.08 -15.97
N LEU A 106 8.83 35.77 -14.91
CA LEU A 106 7.63 36.52 -14.53
C LEU A 106 7.94 37.99 -14.20
N LEU A 107 9.00 38.23 -13.42
CA LEU A 107 9.40 39.58 -13.02
C LEU A 107 9.88 40.38 -14.23
N ASN A 108 10.71 39.79 -15.11
CA ASN A 108 11.16 40.45 -16.33
C ASN A 108 9.97 40.82 -17.22
N GLY A 109 8.96 39.95 -17.36
CA GLY A 109 7.74 40.28 -18.09
C GLY A 109 6.97 41.49 -17.53
N ILE A 110 7.07 41.76 -16.23
CA ILE A 110 6.48 42.95 -15.59
C ILE A 110 7.40 44.18 -15.76
N ILE A 111 8.71 43.98 -15.65
CA ILE A 111 9.72 45.05 -15.74
C ILE A 111 9.81 45.59 -17.16
N ASP A 112 9.80 44.72 -18.18
CA ASP A 112 9.92 45.10 -19.59
C ASP A 112 8.69 45.88 -20.11
N ASP A 113 7.53 45.73 -19.46
CA ASP A 113 6.29 46.50 -19.73
C ASP A 113 6.20 47.79 -18.87
N GLY A 114 7.16 47.97 -17.95
CA GLY A 114 7.32 49.12 -17.08
C GLY A 114 8.31 50.16 -17.65
N ALA A 115 8.24 51.38 -17.13
CA ALA A 115 9.20 52.45 -17.43
C ALA A 115 10.19 52.70 -16.28
N LEU A 116 10.19 51.83 -15.26
CA LEU A 116 11.15 51.85 -14.16
C LEU A 116 12.50 51.31 -14.62
N ASP A 117 13.57 52.07 -14.35
CA ASP A 117 14.93 51.64 -14.60
C ASP A 117 15.38 50.71 -13.46
N ILE A 118 15.57 49.43 -13.78
CA ILE A 118 16.00 48.39 -12.86
C ILE A 118 17.33 47.82 -13.36
N LYS A 119 18.41 48.23 -12.69
CA LYS A 119 19.79 47.88 -13.10
C LYS A 119 20.25 46.52 -12.60
N SER A 120 19.62 46.01 -11.53
CA SER A 120 20.01 44.73 -10.93
C SER A 120 18.87 44.15 -10.10
N MET A 121 18.97 42.86 -9.83
CA MET A 121 18.07 42.12 -8.95
C MET A 121 18.90 41.15 -8.12
N GLN A 122 18.65 41.09 -6.81
CA GLN A 122 19.33 40.20 -5.89
C GLN A 122 18.32 39.23 -5.28
N PHE A 123 18.67 37.95 -5.25
CA PHE A 123 17.83 36.88 -4.71
C PHE A 123 18.39 36.39 -3.37
N PHE A 124 17.51 36.17 -2.40
CA PHE A 124 17.84 35.67 -1.06
C PHE A 124 17.00 34.43 -0.75
N GLY A 125 17.63 33.28 -0.48
CA GLY A 125 16.96 31.97 -0.36
C GLY A 125 17.18 31.07 -1.60
N PRO A 126 16.55 29.89 -1.70
CA PRO A 126 15.35 29.47 -0.98
C PRO A 126 15.63 29.00 0.45
N ASP A 127 14.87 29.55 1.41
CA ASP A 127 14.90 29.15 2.81
C ASP A 127 13.46 28.85 3.29
N TYR A 128 13.30 28.30 4.50
CA TYR A 128 12.00 28.10 5.11
C TYR A 128 11.65 29.28 6.02
N THR A 129 10.40 29.73 5.95
CA THR A 129 9.89 30.75 6.85
C THR A 129 8.47 30.41 7.32
N SER A 130 8.09 30.95 8.46
CA SER A 130 6.74 30.78 9.00
C SER A 130 5.80 31.85 8.45
N LEU A 131 4.86 31.46 7.61
CA LEU A 131 3.75 32.29 7.15
C LEU A 131 2.52 31.99 8.02
N GLY A 132 2.42 32.69 9.15
CA GLY A 132 1.43 32.34 10.19
C GLY A 132 1.88 31.11 10.98
N GLU A 133 1.04 30.08 11.03
CA GLU A 133 1.35 28.79 11.69
C GLU A 133 2.03 27.78 10.74
N VAL A 134 2.22 28.15 9.48
CA VAL A 134 2.69 27.26 8.41
C VAL A 134 4.15 27.54 8.08
N ASN A 135 4.98 26.49 8.03
CA ASN A 135 6.33 26.57 7.47
C ASN A 135 6.30 26.36 5.96
N THR A 136 6.75 27.36 5.20
CA THR A 136 6.74 27.36 3.74
C THR A 136 8.12 27.76 3.19
N LYS A 137 8.47 27.27 1.99
CA LYS A 137 9.65 27.75 1.28
C LYS A 137 9.42 29.20 0.82
N TYR A 138 10.46 30.00 0.96
CA TYR A 138 10.46 31.43 0.74
C TYR A 138 11.62 31.84 -0.15
N LEU A 139 11.36 32.79 -1.06
CA LEU A 139 12.37 33.50 -1.82
C LEU A 139 12.17 35.00 -1.65
N GLY A 140 13.23 35.67 -1.21
CA GLY A 140 13.34 37.11 -1.20
C GLY A 140 13.94 37.64 -2.49
N VAL A 141 13.41 38.74 -3.00
CA VAL A 141 13.95 39.42 -4.19
C VAL A 141 14.09 40.90 -3.87
N SER A 142 15.31 41.43 -3.89
CA SER A 142 15.59 42.85 -3.75
C SER A 142 15.84 43.48 -5.12
N ILE A 143 15.10 44.54 -5.40
CA ILE A 143 15.08 45.26 -6.66
C ILE A 143 15.36 46.73 -6.38
N PRO A 144 16.60 47.23 -6.59
CA PRO A 144 16.83 48.66 -6.70
C PRO A 144 16.17 49.21 -7.97
N PHE A 145 15.57 50.39 -7.85
CA PHE A 145 14.88 51.04 -8.96
C PHE A 145 15.15 52.55 -9.00
N GLU A 146 15.06 53.10 -10.20
CA GLU A 146 15.05 54.55 -10.48
C GLU A 146 13.90 54.87 -11.44
N GLY A 147 13.18 55.97 -11.21
CA GLY A 147 12.07 56.37 -12.08
C GLY A 147 11.16 57.43 -11.49
N THR A 148 10.07 57.75 -12.17
CA THR A 148 9.06 58.68 -11.64
C THR A 148 8.10 57.99 -10.67
N TYR A 149 7.36 58.77 -9.89
CA TYR A 149 6.28 58.23 -9.05
C TYR A 149 5.20 57.51 -9.87
N GLU A 150 4.91 58.01 -11.08
CA GLU A 150 3.91 57.41 -11.98
C GLU A 150 4.37 56.02 -12.45
N ASP A 151 5.66 55.88 -12.78
CA ASP A 151 6.23 54.59 -13.20
C ASP A 151 6.19 53.57 -12.06
N LEU A 152 6.56 53.98 -10.84
CA LEU A 152 6.47 53.13 -9.65
C LEU A 152 5.03 52.69 -9.36
N SER A 153 4.07 53.61 -9.45
CA SER A 153 2.66 53.30 -9.28
C SER A 153 2.15 52.29 -10.32
N LYS A 154 2.58 52.44 -11.59
CA LYS A 154 2.25 51.51 -12.67
C LYS A 154 2.82 50.12 -12.41
N PHE A 155 4.09 50.02 -12.02
CA PHE A 155 4.74 48.75 -11.70
C PHE A 155 4.06 48.04 -10.53
N LEU A 156 3.79 48.74 -9.42
CA LEU A 156 3.07 48.14 -8.28
C LEU A 156 1.67 47.66 -8.69
N SER A 157 1.00 48.39 -9.59
CA SER A 157 -0.29 47.98 -10.14
C SER A 157 -0.21 46.74 -11.03
N GLN A 158 0.85 46.58 -11.84
CA GLN A 158 1.10 45.39 -12.65
C GLN A 158 1.48 44.19 -11.77
N LEU A 159 2.34 44.41 -10.76
CA LEU A 159 2.72 43.41 -9.77
C LEU A 159 1.48 42.84 -9.05
N GLY A 160 0.54 43.72 -8.66
CA GLY A 160 -0.73 43.31 -8.05
C GLY A 160 -1.71 42.57 -8.98
N LYS A 161 -1.57 42.73 -10.30
CA LYS A 161 -2.36 42.01 -11.31
C LYS A 161 -1.71 40.69 -11.75
N SER A 162 -0.52 40.38 -11.26
CA SER A 162 0.19 39.15 -11.58
C SER A 162 -0.69 37.92 -11.26
N PRO A 163 -0.66 36.88 -12.13
CA PRO A 163 -1.35 35.62 -11.85
C PRO A 163 -0.81 34.93 -10.58
N LYS A 164 0.41 35.28 -10.16
CA LYS A 164 1.06 34.77 -8.95
C LYS A 164 1.21 35.88 -7.92
N LYS A 165 0.97 35.52 -6.67
CA LYS A 165 1.04 36.44 -5.53
C LYS A 165 2.50 36.76 -5.21
N LEU A 166 2.86 38.02 -5.40
CA LEU A 166 4.16 38.60 -5.09
C LEU A 166 3.93 39.63 -3.99
N LEU A 167 4.49 39.41 -2.80
CA LEU A 167 4.26 40.29 -1.64
C LEU A 167 5.38 41.31 -1.53
N THR A 168 5.07 42.60 -1.59
CA THR A 168 6.04 43.65 -1.25
C THR A 168 6.23 43.68 0.26
N SER A 169 7.41 43.24 0.73
CA SER A 169 7.74 43.20 2.15
C SER A 169 8.32 44.52 2.64
N ASN A 170 9.04 45.23 1.77
CA ASN A 170 9.63 46.52 2.08
C ASN A 170 9.73 47.38 0.81
N LEU A 171 9.58 48.69 0.99
CA LEU A 171 9.74 49.68 -0.06
C LEU A 171 10.38 50.93 0.53
N SER A 172 11.62 51.17 0.14
CA SER A 172 12.37 52.39 0.50
C SER A 172 12.40 53.33 -0.70
N LEU A 173 12.18 54.63 -0.47
CA LEU A 173 12.22 55.64 -1.51
C LEU A 173 12.99 56.87 -1.04
N SER A 174 13.70 57.50 -1.96
CA SER A 174 14.40 58.77 -1.77
C SER A 174 14.29 59.60 -3.04
N LYS A 175 14.15 60.91 -2.88
CA LYS A 175 14.04 61.86 -3.99
C LYS A 175 15.43 62.28 -4.46
N MET A 176 15.67 62.18 -5.76
CA MET A 176 16.90 62.63 -6.42
C MET A 176 16.83 64.12 -6.80
N VAL A 177 17.98 64.70 -7.14
CA VAL A 177 18.12 66.13 -7.46
C VAL A 177 17.36 66.53 -8.72
N ASP A 178 17.24 65.60 -9.68
CA ASP A 178 16.51 65.74 -10.95
C ASP A 178 14.98 65.61 -10.80
N GLY A 179 14.49 65.29 -9.59
CA GLY A 179 13.08 65.07 -9.31
C GLY A 179 12.62 63.61 -9.45
N ASN A 180 13.47 62.70 -9.94
CA ASN A 180 13.20 61.28 -9.98
C ASN A 180 13.28 60.64 -8.58
N LEU A 181 12.70 59.46 -8.45
CA LEU A 181 12.78 58.63 -7.25
C LEU A 181 13.82 57.54 -7.46
N THR A 182 14.59 57.27 -6.41
CA THR A 182 15.44 56.09 -6.30
C THR A 182 15.06 55.33 -5.04
N GLY A 183 15.17 54.02 -5.06
CA GLY A 183 14.74 53.20 -3.95
C GLY A 183 15.11 51.74 -4.10
N GLN A 184 14.79 50.98 -3.07
CA GLN A 184 14.88 49.52 -3.08
C GLN A 184 13.53 48.94 -2.67
N MET A 185 13.08 47.96 -3.45
CA MET A 185 11.88 47.17 -3.19
C MET A 185 12.27 45.73 -2.88
N ASP A 186 11.80 45.23 -1.74
CA ASP A 186 11.95 43.83 -1.37
C ASP A 186 10.62 43.10 -1.61
N LEU A 187 10.69 42.01 -2.35
CA LEU A 187 9.57 41.11 -2.65
C LEU A 187 9.77 39.79 -1.92
N SER A 188 8.64 39.24 -1.48
CA SER A 188 8.53 37.99 -0.78
C SER A 188 7.65 37.04 -1.58
N ILE A 189 8.22 35.93 -2.01
CA ILE A 189 7.55 34.87 -2.76
C ILE A 189 7.49 33.62 -1.89
N TYR A 190 6.31 33.00 -1.82
CA TYR A 190 6.05 31.80 -1.02
C TYR A 190 5.56 30.68 -1.92
N SER A 191 5.95 29.44 -1.61
CA SER A 191 5.40 28.24 -2.27
C SER A 191 4.43 27.48 -1.38
N TYR A 192 3.60 26.62 -1.99
CA TYR A 192 2.67 25.78 -1.25
C TYR A 192 3.01 24.27 -1.30
N ASP A 193 4.12 23.88 -1.93
CA ASP A 193 4.53 22.47 -2.11
C ASP A 193 4.30 21.60 -0.87
N LYS A 194 4.84 22.03 0.29
CA LYS A 194 4.71 21.29 1.56
C LYS A 194 3.33 21.40 2.24
N LEU A 195 2.56 22.43 1.92
CA LEU A 195 1.22 22.62 2.48
C LEU A 195 0.24 21.56 1.96
N MET A 196 0.40 21.12 0.72
CA MET A 196 -0.46 20.07 0.17
C MET A 196 0.00 18.68 0.61
N ASP A 197 1.30 18.38 0.61
CA ASP A 197 1.78 17.06 1.06
C ASP A 197 1.34 16.76 2.50
N GLU A 198 1.50 17.71 3.43
CA GLU A 198 1.19 17.49 4.85
C GLU A 198 -0.32 17.51 5.16
N TYR A 199 -1.12 18.37 4.51
CA TYR A 199 -2.57 18.43 4.77
C TYR A 199 -3.39 17.43 3.95
N VAL A 200 -2.93 17.05 2.75
CA VAL A 200 -3.56 15.99 1.95
C VAL A 200 -3.20 14.62 2.52
N GLU A 201 -1.97 14.35 2.97
CA GLU A 201 -1.68 13.06 3.63
C GLU A 201 -2.47 12.86 4.94
N ASN A 202 -2.74 13.93 5.69
CA ASN A 202 -3.45 13.85 6.97
C ASN A 202 -4.97 13.94 6.84
N ALA A 203 -5.52 14.62 5.83
CA ALA A 203 -6.96 14.62 5.56
C ALA A 203 -7.44 13.31 4.91
N TYR A 204 -6.54 12.55 4.29
CA TYR A 204 -6.83 11.31 3.57
C TYR A 204 -6.58 10.04 4.38
N LYS A 205 -6.29 10.19 5.68
CA LYS A 205 -6.48 9.12 6.65
C LYS A 205 -7.78 9.40 7.40
N PRO A 206 -8.96 9.07 6.86
CA PRO A 206 -9.98 8.65 7.81
C PRO A 206 -9.29 7.54 8.59
N GLU A 207 -9.12 7.71 9.91
CA GLU A 207 -9.17 6.54 10.76
C GLU A 207 -10.48 5.88 10.37
N VAL A 208 -10.39 4.90 9.46
CA VAL A 208 -11.41 3.90 9.30
C VAL A 208 -11.36 3.22 10.66
N ARG A 209 -12.08 3.79 11.63
CA ARG A 209 -12.65 3.01 12.70
C ARG A 209 -13.27 1.88 11.94
N SER A 210 -12.64 0.72 12.06
CA SER A 210 -13.13 -0.53 11.51
C SER A 210 -14.56 -0.64 11.99
N VAL A 211 -15.50 -0.14 11.19
CA VAL A 211 -16.85 -0.63 11.20
C VAL A 211 -16.59 -2.05 10.76
N ILE A 212 -16.54 -2.93 11.75
CA ILE A 212 -16.49 -4.36 11.56
C ILE A 212 -17.66 -4.63 10.62
N LYS A 213 -17.38 -4.70 9.31
CA LYS A 213 -18.32 -5.22 8.33
C LYS A 213 -18.33 -6.69 8.68
N GLU A 214 -19.24 -7.09 9.55
CA GLU A 214 -19.57 -8.49 9.66
C GLU A 214 -19.94 -8.96 8.25
N ASN A 215 -19.32 -10.07 7.83
CA ASN A 215 -19.56 -10.64 6.52
C ASN A 215 -21.08 -10.91 6.37
N PRO A 216 -21.78 -10.27 5.41
CA PRO A 216 -23.22 -10.43 5.23
C PRO A 216 -23.62 -11.82 4.70
N PHE A 217 -22.65 -12.69 4.45
CA PHE A 217 -22.84 -14.07 4.00
C PHE A 217 -22.34 -15.07 5.05
N LYS A 218 -22.78 -14.94 6.31
CA LYS A 218 -22.60 -16.01 7.29
C LYS A 218 -23.49 -17.21 6.89
N PRO A 219 -22.94 -18.42 6.75
CA PRO A 219 -23.73 -19.60 6.41
C PRO A 219 -24.75 -19.93 7.51
N PHE A 220 -25.91 -20.49 7.12
CA PHE A 220 -27.00 -20.84 8.04
C PHE A 220 -26.64 -22.07 8.91
N GLU A 221 -27.27 -22.22 10.07
CA GLU A 221 -27.03 -23.38 10.95
C GLU A 221 -27.30 -24.71 10.21
N GLY A 222 -26.26 -25.55 10.11
CA GLY A 222 -26.31 -26.85 9.41
C GLY A 222 -25.74 -26.85 8.00
N TYR A 223 -25.27 -25.71 7.48
CA TYR A 223 -24.46 -25.66 6.28
C TYR A 223 -23.07 -26.27 6.57
N THR A 224 -22.69 -27.27 5.79
CA THR A 224 -21.33 -27.84 5.77
C THR A 224 -20.67 -27.35 4.49
N GLU A 225 -19.90 -26.28 4.65
CA GLU A 225 -18.94 -25.83 3.65
C GLU A 225 -17.74 -26.79 3.76
N GLU A 226 -17.27 -27.34 2.64
CA GLU A 226 -15.93 -27.92 2.62
C GLU A 226 -14.94 -26.76 2.62
N THR A 227 -14.68 -26.22 3.81
CA THR A 227 -13.67 -25.19 4.06
C THR A 227 -12.71 -25.70 5.12
N GLU A 228 -11.43 -25.56 4.81
CA GLU A 228 -10.32 -25.75 5.72
C GLU A 228 -10.45 -24.74 6.87
N ASP A 229 -10.87 -25.25 8.02
CA ASP A 229 -11.06 -24.42 9.20
C ASP A 229 -9.73 -23.99 9.82
N THR A 230 -9.56 -22.68 9.80
CA THR A 230 -8.80 -21.90 10.77
C THR A 230 -9.39 -22.13 12.17
N TYR A 231 -8.67 -22.86 13.02
CA TYR A 231 -8.97 -22.99 14.45
C TYR A 231 -8.58 -21.72 15.21
N ILE A 232 -9.54 -21.07 15.89
CA ILE A 232 -9.28 -20.32 17.12
C ILE A 232 -9.97 -21.05 18.27
N GLY A 233 -9.18 -21.85 18.98
CA GLY A 233 -9.54 -22.49 20.25
C GLY A 233 -8.30 -22.57 21.13
N SER A 234 -8.35 -21.84 22.24
CA SER A 234 -7.32 -21.79 23.29
C SER A 234 -6.82 -23.17 23.70
N GLY A 235 -5.49 -23.32 23.83
CA GLY A 235 -4.92 -24.31 24.73
C GLY A 235 -4.01 -25.39 24.14
N THR A 236 -3.29 -25.14 23.05
CA THR A 236 -1.99 -25.81 22.78
C THR A 236 -1.26 -25.02 21.70
N ASN A 237 -0.03 -24.57 21.95
CA ASN A 237 0.81 -23.94 20.93
C ASN A 237 1.15 -24.97 19.86
N ILE A 238 0.33 -25.02 18.81
CA ILE A 238 0.69 -25.65 17.55
C ILE A 238 1.42 -24.57 16.77
N TYR A 239 2.72 -24.77 16.58
CA TYR A 239 3.55 -23.95 15.71
C TYR A 239 3.00 -24.06 14.28
N MET A 240 2.13 -23.14 13.87
CA MET A 240 1.83 -22.95 12.46
C MET A 240 3.13 -22.47 11.80
N ALA A 241 3.61 -23.25 10.83
CA ALA A 241 4.78 -22.91 10.04
C ALA A 241 4.54 -21.53 9.41
N THR A 242 5.29 -20.53 9.85
CA THR A 242 5.21 -19.17 9.35
C THR A 242 5.63 -19.15 7.89
N GLU A 243 4.67 -18.97 6.99
CA GLU A 243 4.91 -18.74 5.56
C GLU A 243 5.83 -17.52 5.37
N LYS A 244 6.80 -17.62 4.46
CA LYS A 244 7.81 -16.58 4.23
C LYS A 244 7.52 -15.83 2.94
N THR A 245 6.94 -14.64 3.08
CA THR A 245 6.84 -13.65 2.00
C THR A 245 8.18 -12.94 1.84
N THR A 246 8.68 -12.89 0.61
CA THR A 246 9.89 -12.14 0.25
C THR A 246 9.51 -11.05 -0.74
N VAL A 247 9.73 -9.79 -0.36
CA VAL A 247 9.61 -8.64 -1.27
C VAL A 247 10.78 -8.68 -2.25
N LEU A 248 10.48 -8.66 -3.54
CA LEU A 248 11.44 -8.72 -4.65
C LEU A 248 11.75 -7.33 -5.22
N GLU A 249 10.74 -6.47 -5.32
CA GLU A 249 10.84 -5.07 -5.77
C GLU A 249 9.72 -4.26 -5.13
N ASP A 250 10.08 -3.12 -4.52
CA ASP A 250 9.17 -2.22 -3.82
C ASP A 250 8.96 -0.89 -4.57
N PHE A 251 9.60 -0.71 -5.73
CA PHE A 251 9.50 0.48 -6.58
C PHE A 251 9.89 1.80 -5.91
N GLU A 252 10.72 1.75 -4.87
CA GLU A 252 11.25 2.94 -4.19
C GLU A 252 12.42 3.60 -4.96
N GLY A 253 13.06 2.84 -5.86
CA GLY A 253 14.20 3.30 -6.67
C GLY A 253 13.82 4.26 -7.81
N GLU A 254 14.84 4.86 -8.44
CA GLU A 254 14.63 5.95 -9.43
C GLU A 254 14.59 5.49 -10.90
N GLU A 255 15.09 4.29 -11.22
CA GLU A 255 15.25 3.83 -12.60
C GLU A 255 14.26 2.72 -12.95
N ILE A 256 13.22 3.09 -13.71
CA ILE A 256 12.26 2.17 -14.31
C ILE A 256 11.95 2.70 -15.71
N PHE A 257 11.97 1.82 -16.72
CA PHE A 257 11.81 2.20 -18.12
C PHE A 257 10.57 1.56 -18.74
N PHE A 258 9.98 2.29 -19.68
CA PHE A 258 8.87 1.82 -20.51
C PHE A 258 9.42 1.35 -21.85
N MET A 259 8.92 0.21 -22.34
CA MET A 259 9.23 -0.26 -23.69
C MET A 259 7.97 -0.76 -24.39
N PRO A 260 7.63 -0.21 -25.57
CA PRO A 260 6.52 -0.71 -26.38
C PRO A 260 6.93 -1.96 -27.18
N SER A 261 5.96 -2.82 -27.53
CA SER A 261 6.17 -3.94 -28.46
C SER A 261 6.24 -3.50 -29.92
N SER A 262 5.61 -2.39 -30.28
CA SER A 262 5.57 -1.82 -31.63
C SER A 262 5.23 -0.32 -31.59
N ASP A 263 5.26 0.33 -32.75
CA ASP A 263 4.92 1.75 -32.88
C ASP A 263 3.43 2.05 -32.58
N SER A 264 2.55 1.04 -32.54
CA SER A 264 1.14 1.20 -32.15
C SER A 264 0.92 1.18 -30.63
N VAL A 265 1.99 0.99 -29.86
CA VAL A 265 2.00 1.04 -28.40
C VAL A 265 2.77 2.26 -27.94
N THR A 266 2.14 3.10 -27.12
CA THR A 266 2.80 4.24 -26.50
C THR A 266 2.54 4.25 -25.00
N GLY A 267 3.43 4.89 -24.26
CA GLY A 267 3.29 4.99 -22.82
C GLY A 267 4.53 5.54 -22.15
N LYS A 268 4.43 5.67 -20.84
CA LYS A 268 5.53 6.09 -19.98
C LYS A 268 5.34 5.51 -18.59
N VAL A 269 6.45 5.38 -17.89
CA VAL A 269 6.48 5.01 -16.48
C VAL A 269 7.03 6.17 -15.67
N SER A 270 6.53 6.31 -14.45
CA SER A 270 6.96 7.35 -13.52
C SER A 270 6.72 6.89 -12.10
N ARG A 271 7.52 7.37 -11.16
CA ARG A 271 7.27 7.20 -9.74
C ARG A 271 6.04 8.01 -9.32
N PHE A 272 5.22 7.48 -8.42
CA PHE A 272 4.03 8.14 -7.90
C PHE A 272 3.96 8.00 -6.38
N THR A 273 3.48 9.02 -5.69
CA THR A 273 3.50 9.10 -4.21
C THR A 273 2.35 8.35 -3.54
N SER A 274 1.33 7.94 -4.30
CA SER A 274 0.29 7.06 -3.77
C SER A 274 0.75 5.61 -3.91
N SER A 275 1.18 5.00 -2.81
CA SER A 275 1.66 3.62 -2.78
C SER A 275 0.82 2.72 -1.87
N LYS A 276 0.96 1.41 -2.03
CA LYS A 276 0.37 0.39 -1.17
C LYS A 276 1.27 0.13 0.05
N GLN A 277 2.57 0.09 -0.17
CA GLN A 277 3.61 -0.01 0.85
C GLN A 277 4.72 1.01 0.52
N GLY A 278 5.62 1.30 1.47
CA GLY A 278 6.68 2.28 1.22
C GLY A 278 6.17 3.72 1.03
N LYS A 279 6.90 4.50 0.23
CA LYS A 279 6.60 5.91 -0.12
C LYS A 279 6.13 6.06 -1.56
N TYR A 280 6.49 5.13 -2.43
CA TYR A 280 6.33 5.28 -3.86
C TYR A 280 5.75 4.02 -4.49
N SER A 281 4.94 4.22 -5.52
CA SER A 281 4.52 3.16 -6.43
C SER A 281 4.98 3.50 -7.84
N LEU A 282 4.99 2.49 -8.69
CA LEU A 282 5.20 2.67 -10.12
C LEU A 282 3.87 3.03 -10.78
N ARG A 283 3.81 4.19 -11.44
CA ARG A 283 2.70 4.59 -12.29
C ARG A 283 3.04 4.35 -13.75
N ILE A 284 2.19 3.62 -14.45
CA ILE A 284 2.23 3.47 -15.90
C ILE A 284 1.08 4.24 -16.54
N GLU A 285 1.39 4.99 -17.60
CA GLU A 285 0.40 5.46 -18.57
C GLU A 285 0.61 4.67 -19.86
N TYR A 286 -0.45 4.10 -20.42
CA TYR A 286 -0.36 3.31 -21.65
C TYR A 286 -1.49 3.64 -22.62
N PHE A 287 -1.19 3.46 -23.90
CA PHE A 287 -2.13 3.36 -25.00
C PHE A 287 -1.65 2.19 -25.87
N ILE A 288 -2.52 1.20 -26.06
CA ILE A 288 -2.24 0.01 -26.87
C ILE A 288 -3.32 -0.05 -27.95
N SER A 289 -2.91 0.05 -29.21
CA SER A 289 -3.77 -0.23 -30.35
C SER A 289 -3.32 -1.51 -31.04
N THR A 290 -4.26 -2.45 -31.17
CA THR A 290 -4.02 -3.75 -31.78
C THR A 290 -4.80 -3.87 -33.07
N GLU A 291 -4.07 -4.01 -34.18
CA GLU A 291 -4.67 -4.36 -35.47
C GLU A 291 -4.85 -5.88 -35.52
N ASN A 292 -4.03 -6.58 -36.29
CA ASN A 292 -4.21 -8.00 -36.60
C ASN A 292 -3.44 -8.95 -35.66
N LYS A 293 -2.79 -8.43 -34.62
CA LYS A 293 -1.98 -9.19 -33.66
C LYS A 293 -2.09 -8.59 -32.26
N GLU A 294 -1.76 -9.38 -31.25
CA GLU A 294 -1.60 -8.89 -29.88
C GLU A 294 -0.42 -7.92 -29.76
N GLU A 295 -0.54 -6.96 -28.86
CA GLU A 295 0.50 -5.99 -28.56
C GLU A 295 0.68 -5.85 -27.05
N ARG A 296 1.88 -5.44 -26.63
CA ARG A 296 2.26 -5.35 -25.22
C ARG A 296 2.98 -4.06 -24.88
N ALA A 297 2.62 -3.50 -23.73
CA ALA A 297 3.42 -2.49 -23.04
C ALA A 297 4.26 -3.18 -21.96
N TYR A 298 5.57 -2.88 -21.92
CA TYR A 298 6.48 -3.47 -20.94
C TYR A 298 7.02 -2.42 -19.96
N ILE A 299 7.09 -2.82 -18.70
CA ILE A 299 7.90 -2.21 -17.65
C ILE A 299 9.19 -3.02 -17.55
N LEU A 300 10.35 -2.37 -17.69
CA LEU A 300 11.66 -3.02 -17.62
C LEU A 300 12.15 -3.13 -16.18
N LEU A 301 12.59 -4.34 -15.81
CA LEU A 301 13.19 -4.70 -14.52
C LEU A 301 14.60 -5.30 -14.71
N ASP A 302 15.17 -5.21 -15.92
CA ASP A 302 16.44 -5.83 -16.27
C ASP A 302 17.61 -5.43 -15.35
N ASP A 303 17.63 -4.16 -14.93
CA ASP A 303 18.69 -3.57 -14.09
C ASP A 303 18.51 -3.88 -12.60
N LYS A 304 17.39 -4.51 -12.21
CA LYS A 304 17.06 -4.82 -10.81
C LYS A 304 17.60 -6.15 -10.32
N GLU A 305 18.12 -6.98 -11.22
CA GLU A 305 18.70 -8.31 -10.92
C GLU A 305 17.79 -9.21 -10.05
N ILE A 306 16.47 -9.15 -10.28
CA ILE A 306 15.49 -9.95 -9.52
C ILE A 306 15.59 -11.42 -9.97
N ILE A 307 16.21 -12.25 -9.13
CA ILE A 307 16.49 -13.66 -9.43
C ILE A 307 15.76 -14.58 -8.46
N LEU A 308 14.83 -15.38 -8.98
CA LEU A 308 14.23 -16.50 -8.27
C LEU A 308 15.18 -17.69 -8.33
N LYS A 309 15.77 -18.08 -7.20
CA LYS A 309 16.76 -19.18 -7.15
C LYS A 309 16.14 -20.58 -7.20
N TYR A 310 14.90 -20.69 -6.75
CA TYR A 310 14.11 -21.91 -6.69
C TYR A 310 12.62 -21.51 -6.81
N PRO A 311 11.72 -22.44 -7.16
CA PRO A 311 10.32 -22.12 -7.38
C PRO A 311 9.63 -21.64 -6.08
N PRO A 312 9.02 -20.44 -6.08
CA PRO A 312 8.05 -20.07 -5.06
C PRO A 312 6.69 -20.75 -5.30
N SER A 313 5.88 -20.84 -4.25
CA SER A 313 4.49 -21.29 -4.32
C SER A 313 3.63 -20.33 -5.15
N SER A 314 3.82 -19.03 -4.93
CA SER A 314 3.21 -17.98 -5.73
C SER A 314 4.13 -16.76 -5.86
N ILE A 315 3.88 -15.97 -6.89
CA ILE A 315 4.48 -14.66 -7.08
C ILE A 315 3.39 -13.70 -7.56
N GLY A 316 3.40 -12.48 -7.04
CA GLY A 316 2.38 -11.49 -7.35
C GLY A 316 2.83 -10.06 -7.16
N ILE A 317 1.93 -9.14 -7.45
CA ILE A 317 2.14 -7.69 -7.38
C ILE A 317 0.84 -7.02 -6.94
N TRP A 318 0.96 -5.91 -6.21
CA TRP A 318 -0.18 -5.03 -5.97
C TRP A 318 -0.44 -4.18 -7.21
N ALA A 319 -1.67 -4.19 -7.69
CA ALA A 319 -2.11 -3.43 -8.85
C ALA A 319 -3.30 -2.53 -8.49
N HIS A 320 -3.12 -1.21 -8.64
CA HIS A 320 -4.19 -0.23 -8.50
C HIS A 320 -4.84 0.05 -9.85
N SER A 321 -6.16 -0.08 -9.90
CA SER A 321 -6.96 0.31 -11.07
C SER A 321 -7.91 1.47 -10.77
N TYR A 322 -8.17 2.29 -11.79
CA TYR A 322 -9.15 3.38 -11.77
C TYR A 322 -10.45 3.03 -12.51
N GLY A 323 -10.55 1.82 -13.09
CA GLY A 323 -11.71 1.39 -13.85
C GLY A 323 -11.53 0.02 -14.49
N TYR A 324 -12.49 -0.37 -15.31
CA TYR A 324 -12.38 -1.60 -16.07
C TYR A 324 -11.38 -1.45 -17.22
N SER A 325 -10.54 -2.46 -17.44
CA SER A 325 -9.71 -2.59 -18.65
C SER A 325 -9.65 -4.05 -19.11
N PRO A 326 -9.69 -4.33 -20.42
CA PRO A 326 -9.54 -5.67 -20.97
C PRO A 326 -8.08 -6.19 -21.01
N VAL A 327 -7.11 -5.42 -20.52
CA VAL A 327 -5.68 -5.81 -20.57
C VAL A 327 -5.38 -7.02 -19.68
N ILE A 328 -4.47 -7.85 -20.16
CA ILE A 328 -3.92 -8.99 -19.42
C ILE A 328 -2.64 -8.52 -18.73
N LEU A 329 -2.54 -8.75 -17.43
CA LEU A 329 -1.36 -8.42 -16.63
C LEU A 329 -0.52 -9.66 -16.40
N GLY A 330 0.79 -9.54 -16.54
CA GLY A 330 1.68 -10.66 -16.28
C GLY A 330 3.14 -10.29 -16.09
N PHE A 331 3.92 -11.31 -15.75
CA PHE A 331 5.37 -11.24 -15.64
C PHE A 331 6.03 -11.96 -16.80
N ARG A 332 7.18 -11.46 -17.25
CA ARG A 332 8.09 -12.21 -18.12
C ARG A 332 9.33 -12.59 -17.35
N PHE A 333 9.68 -13.86 -17.44
CA PHE A 333 10.91 -14.42 -16.93
C PHE A 333 11.87 -14.76 -18.05
N GLN A 334 13.15 -14.81 -17.72
CA GLN A 334 14.21 -15.36 -18.54
C GLN A 334 14.90 -16.50 -17.78
N ASP A 335 15.05 -17.65 -18.43
CA ASP A 335 15.82 -18.78 -17.90
C ASP A 335 17.32 -18.64 -18.16
N GLN A 336 18.10 -19.63 -17.73
CA GLN A 336 19.56 -19.67 -17.92
C GLN A 336 20.00 -19.69 -19.39
N GLU A 337 19.16 -20.23 -20.28
CA GLU A 337 19.44 -20.35 -21.71
C GLU A 337 18.99 -19.09 -22.48
N GLY A 338 18.29 -18.18 -21.81
CA GLY A 338 17.74 -16.96 -22.38
C GLY A 338 16.34 -17.11 -22.95
N ASN A 339 15.69 -18.27 -22.78
CA ASN A 339 14.31 -18.46 -23.20
C ASN A 339 13.39 -17.59 -22.34
N LYS A 340 12.35 -17.03 -22.97
CA LYS A 340 11.37 -16.18 -22.30
C LYS A 340 10.15 -16.98 -21.89
N ILE A 341 9.72 -16.81 -20.65
CA ILE A 341 8.57 -17.49 -20.07
C ILE A 341 7.60 -16.43 -19.58
N ASP A 342 6.40 -16.38 -20.15
CA ASP A 342 5.34 -15.46 -19.73
C ASP A 342 4.45 -16.13 -18.68
N LEU A 343 4.19 -15.43 -17.58
CA LEU A 343 3.30 -15.83 -16.50
C LEU A 343 2.16 -14.81 -16.42
N GLU A 344 0.95 -15.25 -16.78
CA GLU A 344 -0.27 -14.46 -16.64
C GLU A 344 -0.69 -14.40 -15.17
N LEU A 345 -0.85 -13.19 -14.64
CA LEU A 345 -1.34 -12.93 -13.28
C LEU A 345 -2.84 -12.67 -13.26
N SER A 346 -3.34 -11.93 -14.25
CA SER A 346 -4.76 -11.60 -14.35
C SER A 346 -5.20 -11.38 -15.80
N ARG A 347 -6.37 -11.92 -16.13
CA ARG A 347 -7.01 -11.78 -17.43
C ARG A 347 -8.13 -10.74 -17.34
N GLY A 348 -7.78 -9.49 -17.63
CA GLY A 348 -8.68 -8.37 -17.51
C GLY A 348 -8.67 -7.77 -16.10
N VAL A 349 -8.92 -6.48 -16.04
CA VAL A 349 -8.94 -5.67 -14.83
C VAL A 349 -10.38 -5.27 -14.55
N ASN A 350 -11.01 -5.88 -13.55
CA ASN A 350 -12.42 -5.66 -13.19
C ASN A 350 -12.60 -5.03 -11.79
N TRP A 351 -11.51 -4.58 -11.17
CA TRP A 351 -11.52 -3.94 -9.86
C TRP A 351 -11.24 -2.44 -9.93
N MET A 352 -11.54 -1.75 -8.83
CA MET A 352 -11.16 -0.36 -8.59
C MET A 352 -10.45 -0.29 -7.25
N GLY A 353 -9.35 0.47 -7.18
CA GLY A 353 -8.47 0.46 -6.01
C GLY A 353 -7.35 -0.57 -6.13
N TRP A 354 -6.68 -0.86 -5.00
CA TRP A 354 -5.59 -1.83 -4.90
C TRP A 354 -6.11 -3.27 -4.78
N GLU A 355 -5.64 -4.15 -5.65
CA GLU A 355 -5.82 -5.60 -5.56
C GLU A 355 -4.48 -6.31 -5.69
N TYR A 356 -4.30 -7.40 -4.95
CA TYR A 356 -3.11 -8.24 -5.09
C TYR A 356 -3.39 -9.32 -6.13
N ILE A 357 -2.64 -9.31 -7.22
CA ILE A 357 -2.75 -10.32 -8.28
C ILE A 357 -1.53 -11.23 -8.23
N GLU A 358 -1.76 -12.53 -8.29
CA GLU A 358 -0.69 -13.53 -8.17
C GLU A 358 -0.93 -14.74 -9.06
N ALA A 359 0.13 -15.46 -9.35
CA ALA A 359 0.08 -16.76 -10.01
C ALA A 359 1.21 -17.67 -9.52
N SER A 360 1.06 -18.97 -9.79
CA SER A 360 2.10 -19.94 -9.53
C SER A 360 3.07 -20.00 -10.72
N PRO A 361 4.37 -19.68 -10.53
CA PRO A 361 5.36 -19.82 -11.59
C PRO A 361 5.65 -21.32 -11.89
N PRO A 362 6.38 -21.63 -12.98
CA PRO A 362 6.75 -23.00 -13.30
C PRO A 362 7.42 -23.70 -12.11
N GLN A 363 6.95 -24.90 -11.75
CA GLN A 363 7.47 -25.63 -10.59
C GLN A 363 8.64 -26.57 -10.94
N ASP A 364 8.99 -26.69 -12.23
CA ASP A 364 10.16 -27.45 -12.66
C ASP A 364 11.45 -26.72 -12.24
N ILE A 365 12.12 -27.28 -11.24
CA ILE A 365 13.37 -26.76 -10.68
C ILE A 365 14.46 -26.59 -11.75
N LYS A 366 14.42 -27.34 -12.85
CA LYS A 366 15.43 -27.24 -13.92
C LYS A 366 15.43 -25.90 -14.66
N LEU A 367 14.30 -25.19 -14.63
CA LEU A 367 14.18 -23.87 -15.24
C LEU A 367 14.86 -22.78 -14.40
N TYR A 368 15.17 -23.07 -13.13
CA TYR A 368 15.69 -22.09 -12.19
C TYR A 368 17.22 -22.02 -12.23
N PRO A 369 17.82 -20.84 -11.98
CA PRO A 369 17.18 -19.62 -11.55
C PRO A 369 16.48 -18.87 -12.70
N LEU A 370 15.33 -18.27 -12.39
CA LEU A 370 14.58 -17.42 -13.30
C LEU A 370 14.84 -15.96 -12.96
N LYS A 371 15.21 -15.16 -13.97
CA LYS A 371 15.31 -13.70 -13.86
C LYS A 371 13.96 -13.09 -14.22
N LEU A 372 13.36 -12.30 -13.34
CA LEU A 372 12.21 -11.47 -13.66
C LEU A 372 12.71 -10.23 -14.40
N ASP A 373 12.37 -10.10 -15.68
CA ASP A 373 12.86 -8.98 -16.52
C ASP A 373 11.77 -7.96 -16.84
N ARG A 374 10.48 -8.35 -16.87
CA ARG A 374 9.39 -7.43 -17.21
C ARG A 374 8.10 -7.69 -16.47
N VAL A 375 7.36 -6.60 -16.24
CA VAL A 375 5.90 -6.64 -16.10
C VAL A 375 5.30 -6.25 -17.44
N TYR A 376 4.30 -6.99 -17.93
CA TYR A 376 3.64 -6.69 -19.20
C TYR A 376 2.15 -6.42 -19.03
N LEU A 377 1.64 -5.51 -19.87
CA LEU A 377 0.23 -5.31 -20.14
C LEU A 377 -0.01 -5.74 -21.59
N GLU A 378 -0.83 -6.76 -21.81
CA GLU A 378 -1.16 -7.27 -23.14
C GLU A 378 -2.60 -6.95 -23.51
N LEU A 379 -2.82 -6.58 -24.78
CA LEU A 379 -4.15 -6.47 -25.36
C LEU A 379 -4.28 -7.45 -26.54
N SER A 380 -5.40 -8.17 -26.59
CA SER A 380 -5.71 -9.09 -27.71
C SER A 380 -6.00 -8.32 -28.99
N SER A 381 -5.72 -8.92 -30.15
CA SER A 381 -5.94 -8.34 -31.49
C SER A 381 -7.32 -7.69 -31.70
N ASN A 382 -7.38 -6.70 -32.59
CA ASN A 382 -8.58 -5.96 -33.01
C ASN A 382 -9.25 -5.16 -31.89
N LYS A 383 -8.44 -4.58 -31.00
CA LYS A 383 -8.87 -3.79 -29.85
C LYS A 383 -7.94 -2.61 -29.62
N ASP A 384 -8.50 -1.53 -29.10
CA ASP A 384 -7.75 -0.40 -28.58
C ASP A 384 -8.09 -0.22 -27.10
N ASP A 385 -7.09 0.02 -26.28
CA ASP A 385 -7.27 0.35 -24.86
C ASP A 385 -6.21 1.35 -24.40
N TYR A 386 -6.58 2.19 -23.44
CA TYR A 386 -5.68 3.14 -22.83
C TYR A 386 -6.04 3.36 -21.38
N GLY A 387 -5.05 3.70 -20.57
CA GLY A 387 -5.29 3.82 -19.14
C GLY A 387 -4.07 4.18 -18.33
N VAL A 388 -4.32 4.23 -17.03
CA VAL A 388 -3.32 4.44 -16.00
C VAL A 388 -3.48 3.34 -14.97
N MET A 389 -2.39 2.70 -14.59
CA MET A 389 -2.35 1.76 -13.47
C MET A 389 -1.20 2.10 -12.55
N LEU A 390 -1.33 1.72 -11.28
CA LEU A 390 -0.23 1.76 -10.33
C LEU A 390 0.18 0.33 -9.98
N PHE A 391 1.47 0.10 -9.83
CA PHE A 391 2.03 -1.17 -9.41
C PHE A 391 2.90 -0.95 -8.19
N ASP A 392 2.81 -1.85 -7.24
CA ASP A 392 3.60 -1.80 -6.02
C ASP A 392 3.92 -3.21 -5.52
N ASN A 393 5.01 -3.36 -4.78
CA ASN A 393 5.42 -4.58 -4.09
C ASN A 393 5.26 -5.88 -4.89
N ILE A 394 6.28 -6.21 -5.69
CA ILE A 394 6.43 -7.56 -6.24
C ILE A 394 6.87 -8.47 -5.10
N GLU A 395 6.10 -9.51 -4.84
CA GLU A 395 6.29 -10.41 -3.70
C GLU A 395 6.27 -11.87 -4.18
N ALA A 396 7.15 -12.69 -3.61
CA ALA A 396 7.18 -14.13 -3.80
C ALA A 396 6.96 -14.85 -2.46
N PHE A 397 6.12 -15.89 -2.50
CA PHE A 397 5.79 -16.73 -1.37
C PHE A 397 6.48 -18.06 -1.48
N TYR A 398 7.30 -18.39 -0.47
CA TYR A 398 8.00 -19.68 -0.41
C TYR A 398 7.40 -20.57 0.68
N PRO A 399 7.23 -21.87 0.40
CA PRO A 399 6.76 -22.79 1.43
C PRO A 399 7.79 -22.83 2.56
N ALA A 400 7.32 -22.66 3.79
CA ALA A 400 8.19 -22.71 4.96
C ALA A 400 8.73 -24.14 5.14
N ASN A 401 10.04 -24.28 5.29
CA ASN A 401 10.65 -25.55 5.65
C ASN A 401 10.34 -25.83 7.13
N GLU A 402 9.93 -27.05 7.49
CA GLU A 402 9.60 -27.46 8.88
C GLU A 402 10.69 -27.11 9.91
N ARG A 403 11.97 -26.99 9.48
CA ARG A 403 13.12 -26.64 10.34
C ARG A 403 13.18 -25.16 10.74
N GLU A 404 12.48 -24.26 10.06
CA GLU A 404 12.46 -22.82 10.37
C GLU A 404 11.26 -22.42 11.26
N ALA A 405 10.23 -23.27 11.33
CA ALA A 405 9.06 -23.09 12.22
C ALA A 405 9.42 -23.20 13.72
N GLU A 406 10.60 -23.74 14.05
CA GLU A 406 11.14 -23.81 15.42
C GLU A 406 11.81 -22.51 15.91
N GLY A 407 11.72 -21.41 15.15
CA GLY A 407 12.23 -20.10 15.59
C GLY A 407 13.75 -19.98 15.59
N ILE A 408 14.47 -20.90 14.93
CA ILE A 408 15.92 -20.80 14.72
C ILE A 408 16.19 -19.81 13.58
N LYS A 409 16.22 -18.52 13.91
CA LYS A 409 16.75 -17.45 13.02
C LYS A 409 18.26 -17.59 12.90
N ASN A 410 18.72 -18.56 12.12
CA ASN A 410 20.10 -18.63 11.70
C ASN A 410 20.17 -18.38 10.19
N SER A 411 20.09 -17.11 9.78
CA SER A 411 20.38 -16.74 8.39
C SER A 411 21.89 -16.67 8.18
N TYR A 412 22.40 -17.46 7.24
CA TYR A 412 23.81 -17.46 6.86
C TYR A 412 23.98 -16.95 5.44
N LEU A 413 25.08 -16.25 5.18
CA LEU A 413 25.50 -15.82 3.85
C LEU A 413 26.85 -16.44 3.52
N PHE A 414 27.05 -16.90 2.29
CA PHE A 414 28.36 -17.36 1.83
C PHE A 414 29.10 -16.20 1.18
N TYR A 415 30.35 -15.98 1.58
CA TYR A 415 31.23 -14.94 1.04
C TYR A 415 32.49 -15.58 0.48
N VAL A 416 32.83 -15.25 -0.77
CA VAL A 416 34.11 -15.64 -1.38
C VAL A 416 35.12 -14.56 -1.04
N VAL A 417 36.20 -14.93 -0.38
CA VAL A 417 37.28 -14.02 0.05
C VAL A 417 37.98 -13.43 -1.18
N GLU A 418 38.06 -12.11 -1.24
CA GLU A 418 38.75 -11.38 -2.30
C GLU A 418 40.22 -11.12 -1.93
N TYR A 419 41.06 -10.78 -2.92
CA TYR A 419 42.46 -10.47 -2.66
C TYR A 419 42.58 -9.22 -1.78
N GLY A 420 43.27 -9.34 -0.64
CA GLY A 420 43.47 -8.26 0.32
C GLY A 420 42.42 -8.21 1.44
N ASP A 421 41.46 -9.13 1.46
CA ASP A 421 40.50 -9.21 2.55
C ASP A 421 41.13 -9.63 3.88
N THR A 422 40.58 -9.06 4.95
CA THR A 422 40.87 -9.39 6.35
C THR A 422 39.58 -9.75 7.06
N PHE A 423 39.65 -10.48 8.16
CA PHE A 423 38.47 -10.78 8.96
C PHE A 423 37.75 -9.50 9.43
N GLU A 424 38.51 -8.44 9.72
CA GLU A 424 38.03 -7.12 10.08
C GLU A 424 37.34 -6.41 8.90
N SER A 425 37.90 -6.44 7.68
CA SER A 425 37.27 -5.81 6.50
C SER A 425 35.98 -6.51 6.11
N ILE A 426 35.96 -7.84 6.17
CA ILE A 426 34.75 -8.64 5.93
C ILE A 426 33.70 -8.36 7.01
N SER A 427 34.11 -8.29 8.28
CA SER A 427 33.21 -7.93 9.38
C SER A 427 32.62 -6.52 9.23
N GLU A 428 33.41 -5.55 8.77
CA GLU A 428 32.93 -4.20 8.48
C GLU A 428 31.94 -4.20 7.30
N LYS A 429 32.23 -4.94 6.23
CA LYS A 429 31.36 -5.10 5.06
C LYS A 429 29.99 -5.67 5.41
N PHE A 430 29.92 -6.69 6.27
CA PHE A 430 28.67 -7.40 6.56
C PHE A 430 27.95 -6.95 7.84
N TYR A 431 28.65 -6.37 8.81
CA TYR A 431 28.07 -5.97 10.09
C TYR A 431 28.19 -4.47 10.40
N GLY A 432 28.81 -3.68 9.52
CA GLY A 432 29.13 -2.27 9.79
C GLY A 432 30.12 -2.07 10.93
N SER A 433 30.82 -3.13 11.37
CA SER A 433 31.75 -3.08 12.49
C SER A 433 32.91 -4.05 12.32
N LYS A 434 34.14 -3.55 12.48
CA LYS A 434 35.36 -4.37 12.49
C LYS A 434 35.42 -5.35 13.65
N SER A 435 34.70 -5.15 14.76
CA SER A 435 34.86 -5.95 15.98
C SER A 435 34.08 -7.27 15.99
N ARG A 436 33.15 -7.46 15.05
CA ARG A 436 32.26 -8.64 14.98
C ARG A 436 32.88 -9.83 14.24
N TYR A 437 34.14 -9.75 13.82
CA TYR A 437 34.81 -10.82 13.08
C TYR A 437 34.91 -12.15 13.83
N ASN A 438 34.85 -12.12 15.17
CA ASN A 438 34.86 -13.34 15.99
C ASN A 438 33.68 -14.26 15.69
N ALA A 439 32.54 -13.71 15.24
CA ALA A 439 31.39 -14.50 14.80
C ALA A 439 31.69 -15.28 13.51
N ILE A 440 32.39 -14.64 12.56
CA ILE A 440 32.86 -15.25 11.32
C ILE A 440 33.87 -16.36 11.64
N LEU A 441 34.83 -16.10 12.53
CA LEU A 441 35.82 -17.09 12.94
C LEU A 441 35.15 -18.35 13.52
N LYS A 442 34.25 -18.16 14.50
CA LYS A 442 33.56 -19.25 15.17
C LYS A 442 32.75 -20.09 14.20
N GLN A 443 32.00 -19.46 13.29
CA GLN A 443 31.13 -20.17 12.35
C GLN A 443 31.91 -20.99 11.31
N ASN A 444 33.11 -20.52 10.96
CA ASN A 444 33.97 -21.18 9.96
C ASN A 444 35.02 -22.11 10.57
N GLY A 445 34.98 -22.33 11.88
CA GLY A 445 36.01 -23.12 12.58
C GLY A 445 37.41 -22.50 12.50
N LEU A 446 37.50 -21.19 12.30
CA LEU A 446 38.75 -20.42 12.18
C LEU A 446 39.11 -19.79 13.53
N ASN A 447 40.36 -19.35 13.65
CA ASN A 447 40.85 -18.63 14.82
C ASN A 447 41.62 -17.37 14.38
N LYS A 448 42.06 -16.54 15.35
CA LYS A 448 42.73 -15.26 15.05
C LYS A 448 44.04 -15.39 14.26
N ASN A 449 44.64 -16.58 14.25
CA ASN A 449 45.86 -16.87 13.50
C ASN A 449 45.58 -17.54 12.15
N SER A 450 44.31 -17.78 11.82
CA SER A 450 43.93 -18.29 10.51
C SER A 450 44.28 -17.23 9.45
N ILE A 451 44.82 -17.68 8.33
CA ILE A 451 45.11 -16.82 7.18
C ILE A 451 43.94 -16.96 6.21
N LEU A 452 43.46 -15.84 5.67
CA LEU A 452 42.45 -15.83 4.62
C LEU A 452 43.12 -16.01 3.27
N GLU A 453 42.70 -17.04 2.53
CA GLU A 453 43.14 -17.27 1.16
C GLU A 453 42.10 -16.71 0.19
N ALA A 454 42.54 -15.97 -0.83
CA ALA A 454 41.65 -15.49 -1.88
C ALA A 454 40.97 -16.70 -2.57
N GLY A 455 39.65 -16.64 -2.73
CA GLY A 455 38.82 -17.76 -3.20
C GLY A 455 38.27 -18.67 -2.11
N GLN A 456 38.70 -18.53 -0.84
CA GLN A 456 38.11 -19.25 0.29
C GLN A 456 36.65 -18.83 0.51
N ILE A 457 35.77 -19.79 0.81
CA ILE A 457 34.36 -19.50 1.10
C ILE A 457 34.14 -19.44 2.61
N LEU A 458 33.62 -18.31 3.09
CA LEU A 458 33.25 -18.10 4.49
C LEU A 458 31.74 -18.08 4.65
N VAL A 459 31.26 -18.73 5.70
CA VAL A 459 29.90 -18.64 6.22
C VAL A 459 29.80 -17.45 7.16
N ILE A 460 29.04 -16.43 6.76
CA ILE A 460 28.80 -15.20 7.51
C ILE A 460 27.44 -15.33 8.21
N PRO A 461 27.40 -15.50 9.55
CA PRO A 461 26.13 -15.51 10.29
C PRO A 461 25.55 -14.09 10.33
N LYS A 462 24.30 -13.88 9.91
CA LYS A 462 23.65 -12.56 9.97
C LYS A 462 23.08 -12.27 11.36
#